data_AF-A0A350NLV2-F1
#
_entry.id   AF-A0A350NLV2-F1
#
_cell.length_a   1.000
_cell.length_b   1.000
_cell.length_c   1.000
_cell.angle_alpha   90.00
_cell.angle_beta   90.00
_cell.angle_gamma   90.00
#
_symmetry.space_group_name_H-M   'P 1'
#
loop_
_entity.id
_entity.type
_entity.pdbx_description
1 polymer ?
#
loop_
_entity_poly.entity_id
_entity_poly.type
_entity_poly.pdbx_seq_one_letter_code
_entity_poly.pdbx_strand_id
1 'polypeptide(L)'
;DPELRMQVRKSGRSSGLTSGRIILTDADLEVDYGAFLLTFTEQVISSILSRGGDSGSVIVGPNNTAVGLLFAGSDVITAFCPMRPLAEKLGFSFSQRDF
;
A
#
# COMPACT_ATOMS: atom_id res chain seq x y z
N ASP A 1 6.91 -10.53 2.37
CA ASP A 1 6.09 -9.96 1.29
C ASP A 1 4.64 -9.81 1.75
N PRO A 2 3.80 -9.04 1.04
CA PRO A 2 2.36 -8.97 1.29
C PRO A 2 1.69 -10.34 1.15
N GLU A 3 0.80 -10.70 2.08
CA GLU A 3 0.08 -11.99 2.05
C GLU A 3 -1.42 -11.78 2.26
N LEU A 4 -2.24 -12.64 1.68
CA LEU A 4 -3.69 -12.63 1.88
C LEU A 4 -4.05 -12.63 3.37
N ARG A 5 -5.00 -11.77 3.75
CA ARG A 5 -5.50 -11.58 5.13
C ARG A 5 -4.49 -11.02 6.14
N MET A 6 -3.25 -10.72 5.72
CA MET A 6 -2.26 -10.07 6.59
C MET A 6 -2.83 -8.74 7.11
N GLN A 7 -2.72 -8.51 8.42
CA GLN A 7 -3.09 -7.24 9.04
C GLN A 7 -2.08 -6.17 8.67
N VAL A 8 -2.58 -5.01 8.28
CA VAL A 8 -1.78 -3.89 7.80
C VAL A 8 -2.32 -2.58 8.34
N ARG A 9 -1.44 -1.61 8.49
CA ARG A 9 -1.76 -0.25 8.92
C ARG A 9 -0.96 0.78 8.14
N LYS A 10 -1.45 2.02 8.11
CA LYS A 10 -0.73 3.16 7.53
C LYS A 10 -1.03 4.42 8.32
N SER A 11 -0.12 5.39 8.23
CA SER A 11 -0.39 6.77 8.64
C SER A 11 -0.34 7.66 7.41
N GLY A 12 -1.42 8.40 7.13
CA GLY A 12 -1.48 9.34 6.02
C GLY A 12 -1.96 10.71 6.44
N ARG A 13 -1.65 11.72 5.62
CA ARG A 13 -1.98 13.13 5.90
C ARG A 13 -3.50 13.33 6.09
N SER A 14 -4.30 12.65 5.27
CA SER A 14 -5.72 12.94 5.12
C SER A 14 -6.60 12.06 6.02
N SER A 15 -6.31 10.77 6.14
CA SER A 15 -7.09 9.86 7.00
C SER A 15 -6.41 9.48 8.31
N GLY A 16 -5.19 9.96 8.57
CA GLY A 16 -4.44 9.64 9.79
C GLY A 16 -4.03 8.17 9.85
N LEU A 17 -4.00 7.62 11.07
CA LEU A 17 -3.69 6.22 11.34
C LEU A 17 -4.93 5.35 11.05
N THR A 18 -4.80 4.44 10.10
CA THR A 18 -5.86 3.51 9.69
C THR A 18 -5.29 2.10 9.57
N SER A 19 -6.14 1.11 9.82
CA SER A 19 -5.78 -0.31 9.83
C SER A 19 -6.81 -1.13 9.07
N GLY A 20 -6.38 -2.29 8.60
CA GLY A 20 -7.20 -3.21 7.82
C GLY A 20 -6.45 -4.49 7.52
N ARG A 21 -6.81 -5.16 6.42
CA ARG A 21 -6.12 -6.37 5.96
C ARG A 21 -5.94 -6.38 4.46
N ILE A 22 -4.96 -7.15 4.00
CA ILE A 22 -4.79 -7.45 2.58
C ILE A 22 -5.94 -8.37 2.12
N ILE A 23 -6.58 -7.99 1.02
CA ILE A 23 -7.72 -8.68 0.40
C ILE A 23 -7.26 -9.46 -0.83
N LEU A 24 -6.36 -8.89 -1.63
CA LEU A 24 -5.82 -9.50 -2.85
C LEU A 24 -4.32 -9.19 -2.96
N THR A 25 -3.57 -10.18 -3.43
CA THR A 25 -2.18 -10.05 -3.91
C THR A 25 -2.17 -10.31 -5.41
N ASP A 26 -1.14 -9.83 -6.10
CA ASP A 26 -0.95 -10.01 -7.56
C ASP A 26 -2.15 -9.54 -8.38
N ALA A 27 -2.73 -8.40 -7.98
CA ALA A 27 -3.90 -7.83 -8.62
C ALA A 27 -3.50 -6.91 -9.78
N ASP A 28 -4.22 -7.05 -10.89
CA ASP A 28 -4.21 -6.10 -11.99
C ASP A 28 -5.39 -5.13 -11.81
N LEU A 29 -5.13 -3.83 -11.82
CA LEU A 29 -6.16 -2.81 -11.70
C LEU A 29 -5.91 -1.64 -12.63
N GLU A 30 -7.02 -1.04 -13.08
CA GLU A 30 -7.01 0.23 -13.78
C GLU A 30 -7.25 1.36 -12.79
N VAL A 31 -6.43 2.41 -12.89
CA VAL A 31 -6.54 3.62 -12.08
C VAL A 31 -6.83 4.79 -13.00
N ASP A 32 -7.96 5.43 -12.77
CA ASP A 32 -8.40 6.61 -13.49
C ASP A 32 -7.77 7.87 -12.88
N TYR A 33 -6.93 8.55 -13.67
CA TYR A 33 -6.31 9.83 -13.31
C TYR A 33 -7.10 11.03 -13.88
N GLY A 34 -8.34 10.82 -14.32
CA GLY A 34 -9.24 11.80 -14.91
C GLY A 34 -8.95 12.09 -16.38
N ALA A 35 -7.69 12.35 -16.73
CA ALA A 35 -7.27 12.62 -18.10
C ALA A 35 -6.92 11.34 -18.88
N PHE A 36 -6.55 10.28 -18.17
CA PHE A 36 -6.13 9.01 -18.75
C PHE A 36 -6.33 7.88 -17.74
N LEU A 37 -6.44 6.66 -18.28
CA LEU A 37 -6.52 5.42 -17.52
C LEU A 37 -5.17 4.70 -17.60
N LEU A 38 -4.64 4.23 -16.48
CA LEU A 38 -3.42 3.42 -16.45
C LEU A 38 -3.70 2.06 -15.81
N THR A 39 -3.18 1.01 -16.43
CA THR A 39 -3.20 -0.34 -15.86
C THR A 39 -1.93 -0.55 -15.03
N PHE A 40 -2.10 -1.03 -13.80
CA PHE A 40 -1.02 -1.46 -12.92
C PHE A 40 -1.18 -2.94 -12.65
N THR A 41 -0.11 -3.70 -12.83
CA THR A 41 -0.07 -5.14 -12.62
C THR A 41 0.71 -5.50 -11.37
N GLU A 42 0.47 -6.67 -10.79
CA GLU A 42 1.20 -7.15 -9.60
C GLU A 42 1.06 -6.23 -8.37
N GLN A 43 -0.12 -5.63 -8.21
CA GLN A 43 -0.42 -4.74 -7.08
C GLN A 43 -1.09 -5.48 -5.94
N VAL A 44 -1.17 -4.81 -4.78
CA VAL A 44 -1.82 -5.36 -3.59
C VAL A 44 -3.02 -4.50 -3.22
N ILE A 45 -4.13 -5.14 -2.91
CA ILE A 45 -5.38 -4.50 -2.52
C ILE A 45 -5.65 -4.80 -1.04
N SER A 46 -5.99 -3.77 -0.26
CA SER A 46 -6.35 -3.89 1.15
C SER A 46 -7.66 -3.20 1.48
N SER A 47 -8.20 -3.54 2.65
CA SER A 47 -9.38 -2.90 3.25
C SER A 47 -9.05 -1.67 4.10
N ILE A 48 -7.81 -1.17 4.06
CA ILE A 48 -7.46 0.02 4.83
C ILE A 48 -8.19 1.23 4.21
N LEU A 49 -8.70 2.13 5.05
CA LEU A 49 -9.27 3.39 4.58
C LEU A 49 -8.16 4.35 4.12
N SER A 50 -8.23 4.83 2.88
CA SER A 50 -7.38 5.90 2.36
C SER A 50 -8.19 6.99 1.68
N ARG A 51 -7.59 8.18 1.59
CA ARG A 51 -8.16 9.33 0.89
C ARG A 51 -7.09 10.00 0.05
N GLY A 52 -7.53 10.81 -0.92
CA GLY A 52 -6.63 11.70 -1.65
C GLY A 52 -5.73 12.49 -0.68
N GLY A 53 -4.42 12.42 -0.91
CA GLY A 53 -3.40 12.97 -0.01
C GLY A 53 -2.70 11.97 0.92
N ASP A 54 -3.17 10.73 0.99
CA ASP A 54 -2.45 9.62 1.64
C ASP A 54 -1.46 8.91 0.71
N SER A 55 -1.44 9.26 -0.58
CA SER A 55 -0.47 8.75 -1.55
C SER A 55 0.96 8.94 -1.02
N GLY A 56 1.77 7.88 -1.11
CA GLY A 56 3.11 7.83 -0.55
C GLY A 56 3.18 7.36 0.91
N SER A 57 2.06 7.12 1.59
CA SER A 57 2.06 6.44 2.89
C SER A 57 2.65 5.04 2.77
N VAL A 58 3.61 4.73 3.66
CA VAL A 58 4.10 3.36 3.84
C VAL A 58 3.01 2.53 4.50
N ILE A 59 2.69 1.39 3.88
CA ILE A 59 1.86 0.34 4.45
C ILE A 59 2.77 -0.55 5.29
N VAL A 60 2.40 -0.74 6.54
CA VAL A 60 3.17 -1.46 7.55
C VAL A 60 2.39 -2.70 7.98
N GLY A 61 3.02 -3.87 7.89
CA GLY A 61 2.48 -5.15 8.34
C GLY A 61 2.84 -5.49 9.80
N PRO A 62 2.69 -6.76 10.20
CA PRO A 62 3.12 -7.24 11.50
C PRO A 62 4.62 -6.98 11.73
N ASN A 63 5.01 -6.85 13.01
CA ASN A 63 6.38 -6.56 13.42
C ASN A 63 6.97 -5.29 12.78
N ASN A 64 6.13 -4.30 12.47
CA ASN A 64 6.53 -3.04 11.85
C ASN A 64 7.30 -3.18 10.52
N THR A 65 7.02 -4.25 9.78
CA THR A 65 7.61 -4.48 8.46
C THR A 65 6.96 -3.58 7.41
N ALA A 66 7.75 -2.90 6.59
CA ALA A 66 7.23 -2.14 5.45
C ALA A 66 6.83 -3.11 4.33
N VAL A 67 5.54 -3.18 4.02
CA VAL A 67 4.99 -4.14 3.04
C VAL A 67 4.54 -3.49 1.74
N GLY A 68 4.27 -2.18 1.73
CA GLY A 68 3.95 -1.50 0.48
C GLY A 68 3.92 0.02 0.53
N LEU A 69 3.71 0.62 -0.64
CA LEU A 69 3.61 2.07 -0.84
C LEU A 69 2.27 2.42 -1.48
N LEU A 70 1.44 3.18 -0.76
CA LEU A 70 0.10 3.57 -1.22
C LEU A 70 0.19 4.49 -2.45
N PHE A 71 -0.51 4.15 -3.53
CA PHE A 71 -0.60 5.02 -4.71
C PHE A 71 -2.03 5.32 -5.14
N ALA A 72 -2.99 4.44 -4.85
CA ALA A 72 -4.39 4.60 -5.24
C ALA A 72 -5.35 4.08 -4.17
N GLY A 73 -6.59 4.58 -4.18
CA GLY A 73 -7.62 4.13 -3.27
C GLY A 73 -8.98 4.74 -3.60
N SER A 74 -10.01 4.13 -3.04
CA SER A 74 -11.41 4.55 -3.11
C SER A 74 -12.04 4.46 -1.72
N ASP A 75 -13.33 4.75 -1.62
CA ASP A 75 -14.09 4.56 -0.37
C ASP A 75 -14.19 3.09 0.07
N VAL A 76 -13.79 2.14 -0.80
CA VAL A 76 -13.95 0.70 -0.56
C VAL A 76 -12.61 -0.03 -0.46
N ILE A 77 -11.60 0.38 -1.23
CA ILE A 77 -10.31 -0.31 -1.31
C ILE A 77 -9.13 0.64 -1.28
N THR A 78 -7.98 0.15 -0.83
CA THR A 78 -6.68 0.83 -1.00
C THR A 78 -5.73 -0.08 -1.77
N ALA A 79 -5.14 0.46 -2.83
CA ALA A 79 -4.15 -0.21 -3.66
C ALA A 79 -2.74 0.34 -3.41
N PHE A 80 -1.76 -0.56 -3.32
CA PHE A 80 -0.38 -0.20 -3.07
C PHE A 80 0.60 -1.10 -3.82
N CYS A 81 1.77 -0.54 -4.13
CA CYS A 81 2.87 -1.29 -4.72
C CYS A 81 3.54 -2.17 -3.64
N PRO A 82 3.89 -3.43 -3.93
CA PRO A 82 4.69 -4.24 -3.01
C PRO A 82 6.04 -3.57 -2.71
N MET A 83 6.45 -3.58 -1.45
CA MET A 83 7.65 -2.85 -1.04
C MET A 83 8.95 -3.49 -1.55
N ARG A 84 9.02 -4.83 -1.63
CA ARG A 84 10.27 -5.52 -1.99
C ARG A 84 10.76 -5.16 -3.41
N PRO A 85 9.96 -5.26 -4.49
CA PRO A 85 10.41 -4.85 -5.83
C PRO A 85 10.82 -3.38 -5.89
N LEU A 86 10.13 -2.50 -5.16
CA LEU A 86 10.47 -1.09 -5.07
C LEU A 86 11.84 -0.87 -4.38
N ALA A 87 12.05 -1.55 -3.25
CA ALA A 87 13.31 -1.50 -2.50
C ALA A 87 14.49 -2.04 -3.30
N GLU A 88 14.31 -3.17 -3.98
CA GLU A 88 15.30 -3.75 -4.89
C GLU A 88 15.63 -2.80 -6.05
N LYS A 89 14.63 -2.20 -6.68
CA LYS A 89 14.81 -1.30 -7.83
C LYS A 89 15.55 -0.01 -7.47
N LEU A 90 15.29 0.53 -6.28
CA LEU A 90 15.87 1.78 -5.81
C LEU A 90 17.12 1.61 -4.93
N GLY A 91 17.45 0.37 -4.55
CA GLY A 91 18.67 0.05 -3.79
C GLY A 91 18.62 0.50 -2.33
N PHE A 92 17.49 0.32 -1.64
CA PHE A 92 17.36 0.68 -0.22
C PHE A 92 16.79 -0.47 0.62
N SER A 93 16.95 -0.37 1.94
CA SER A 93 16.38 -1.31 2.92
C SER A 93 15.76 -0.56 4.08
N PHE A 94 14.71 -1.13 4.68
CA PHE A 94 14.18 -0.64 5.95
C PHE A 94 14.97 -1.23 7.12
N SER A 95 15.26 -0.41 8.12
CA SER A 95 15.69 -0.86 9.44
C SER A 95 14.60 -0.55 10.45
N GLN A 96 14.35 -1.49 11.35
CA GLN A 96 13.53 -1.26 12.52
C GLN A 96 14.44 -0.80 13.66
N ARG A 97 14.01 0.22 14.40
CA ARG A 97 14.62 0.59 15.67
C ARG A 97 13.68 0.14 16.78
N ASP A 98 14.24 -0.53 17.77
CA ASP A 98 13.55 -0.75 19.03
C ASP A 98 13.45 0.60 19.74
N PHE A 99 12.23 0.98 20.11
CA PHE A 99 11.94 2.15 20.93
C PHE A 99 11.78 1.73 22.39
#